data_AF-A0A3R7S7B4-F1
#
_entry.id   AF-A0A3R7S7B4-F1
#
_cell.length_a   1.000
_cell.length_b   1.000
_cell.length_c   1.000
_cell.angle_alpha   90.00
_cell.angle_beta   90.00
_cell.angle_gamma   90.00
#
_symmetry.space_group_name_H-M   'P 1'
#
loop_
_entity.id
_entity.type
_entity.pdbx_description
1 polymer ?
#
loop_
_entity_poly.entity_id
_entity_poly.type
_entity_poly.pdbx_seq_one_letter_code
_entity_poly.pdbx_strand_id
1 'polypeptide(L)'
;MSGVSHLTGYENDVPIFTGMTGGDLFAGVMRMMAVTAALHHREQTGQGQHLDFSQLEACTLYLGDVVTGSTLAGVDPGRTGNRHIAHGM
;
A
#
# COMPACT_ATOMS: atom_id res chain seq x y z
N MET A 1 8.34 1.09 -6.80
CA MET A 1 7.52 -0.01 -7.40
C MET A 1 6.04 0.17 -7.10
N SER A 2 5.63 0.35 -5.85
CA SER A 2 4.21 0.49 -5.48
C SER A 2 3.53 1.80 -5.90
N GLY A 3 4.26 2.77 -6.46
CA GLY A 3 3.74 4.11 -6.72
C GLY A 3 3.81 5.07 -5.52
N VAL A 4 4.09 4.58 -4.31
CA VAL A 4 4.13 5.43 -3.10
C VAL A 4 5.11 6.59 -3.24
N SER A 5 6.35 6.34 -3.68
CA SER A 5 7.33 7.41 -3.91
C SER A 5 6.92 8.35 -5.05
N HIS A 6 6.28 7.83 -6.10
CA HIS A 6 5.80 8.65 -7.23
C HIS A 6 4.78 9.68 -6.77
N LEU A 7 3.94 9.33 -5.79
CA LEU A 7 2.88 10.16 -5.22
C LEU A 7 3.33 11.03 -4.04
N THR A 8 4.56 10.85 -3.56
CA THR A 8 5.09 11.60 -2.42
C THR A 8 5.97 12.76 -2.88
N GLY A 9 5.69 13.95 -2.36
CA GLY A 9 6.45 15.17 -2.65
C GLY A 9 5.58 16.30 -3.17
N TYR A 10 6.21 17.42 -3.54
CA TYR A 10 5.53 18.55 -4.16
C TYR A 10 5.44 18.40 -5.68
N GLU A 11 4.48 19.12 -6.25
CA GLU A 11 4.33 19.24 -7.70
C GLU A 11 5.63 19.81 -8.32
N ASN A 12 6.02 19.29 -9.48
CA ASN A 12 7.25 19.65 -10.22
C ASN A 12 8.59 19.31 -9.54
N ASP A 13 8.59 18.76 -8.33
CA ASP A 13 9.80 18.23 -7.70
C ASP A 13 10.01 16.74 -8.05
N VAL A 14 11.19 16.21 -7.73
CA VAL A 14 11.49 14.79 -7.87
C VAL A 14 10.66 13.94 -6.89
N PRO A 15 10.25 12.72 -7.28
CA PRO A 15 9.66 11.77 -6.34
C PRO A 15 10.56 11.55 -5.12
N ILE A 16 9.99 11.64 -3.91
CA ILE A 16 10.76 11.46 -2.67
C ILE A 16 10.34 10.20 -1.92
N PHE A 17 11.26 9.71 -1.09
CA PHE A 17 10.96 8.67 -0.11
C PHE A 17 10.08 9.26 1.00
N THR A 18 9.16 8.45 1.53
CA THR A 18 8.18 8.83 2.56
C THR A 18 8.79 9.14 3.94
N GLY A 19 10.13 9.13 4.07
CA GLY A 19 10.84 9.38 5.33
C GLY A 19 10.77 8.25 6.37
N MET A 20 10.03 7.18 6.06
CA MET A 20 9.88 5.98 6.88
C MET A 20 9.77 4.75 5.97
N THR A 21 10.24 3.59 6.43
CA THR A 21 10.10 2.28 5.78
C THR A 21 8.66 1.77 5.84
N GLY A 22 7.70 2.58 5.38
CA GLY A 22 6.27 2.26 5.43
C GLY A 22 5.94 0.91 4.80
N GLY A 23 6.61 0.57 3.69
CA GLY A 23 6.44 -0.73 3.05
C GLY A 23 6.75 -1.93 3.95
N ASP A 24 7.79 -1.85 4.78
CA ASP A 24 8.15 -2.93 5.71
C ASP A 24 7.14 -3.05 6.85
N LEU A 25 6.64 -1.92 7.35
CA LEU A 25 5.63 -1.88 8.41
C LEU A 25 4.29 -2.45 7.92
N PHE A 26 3.81 -2.00 6.76
CA PHE A 26 2.58 -2.52 6.16
C PHE A 26 2.72 -4.01 5.85
N ALA A 27 3.87 -4.42 5.29
CA ALA A 27 4.15 -5.82 5.03
C ALA A 27 4.11 -6.66 6.31
N GLY A 28 4.75 -6.19 7.39
CA GLY A 28 4.79 -6.87 8.67
C GLY A 28 3.41 -7.05 9.30
N VAL A 29 2.59 -5.99 9.32
CA VAL A 29 1.24 -6.03 9.89
C VAL A 29 0.34 -6.97 9.11
N MET A 30 0.32 -6.89 7.77
CA MET A 30 -0.52 -7.79 6.97
C MET A 30 -0.05 -9.25 7.07
N ARG A 31 1.27 -9.48 7.11
CA ARG A 31 1.81 -10.84 7.28
C ARG A 31 1.46 -11.42 8.64
N MET A 32 1.46 -10.61 9.71
CA MET A 32 1.02 -11.05 11.04
C MET A 32 -0.45 -11.51 11.02
N MET A 33 -1.32 -10.76 10.33
CA MET A 33 -2.73 -11.15 10.15
C MET A 33 -2.87 -12.46 9.36
N ALA A 34 -2.14 -12.62 8.25
CA ALA A 34 -2.15 -13.84 7.44
C ALA A 34 -1.66 -15.07 8.21
N VAL A 35 -0.58 -14.92 9.00
CA VAL A 35 -0.05 -16.00 9.86
C VAL A 35 -1.07 -16.38 10.94
N THR A 36 -1.71 -15.40 11.57
CA THR A 36 -2.73 -15.65 12.59
C THR A 36 -3.93 -16.41 12.01
N ALA A 37 -4.38 -16.03 10.82
CA ALA A 37 -5.44 -16.72 10.10
C ALA A 37 -5.05 -18.16 9.72
N ALA A 38 -3.83 -18.38 9.24
CA ALA A 38 -3.32 -19.72 8.90
C ALA A 38 -3.19 -20.63 10.13
N LEU A 39 -2.76 -20.08 11.28
CA LEU A 39 -2.72 -20.83 12.54
C LEU A 39 -4.12 -21.23 12.99
N HIS A 40 -5.09 -20.32 12.91
CA HIS A 40 -6.49 -20.61 13.22
C HIS A 40 -7.08 -21.67 12.29
N HIS A 41 -6.78 -21.60 10.98
CA HIS A 41 -7.15 -22.64 10.02
C HIS A 41 -6.55 -24.00 10.38
N ARG A 42 -5.28 -24.04 10.77
CA ARG A 42 -4.60 -25.25 11.21
C ARG A 42 -5.22 -25.85 12.46
N GLU A 43 -5.64 -25.04 13.43
CA GLU A 43 -6.32 -25.53 14.63
C GLU A 43 -7.65 -26.24 14.31
N GLN A 44 -8.40 -25.73 13.34
CA GLN A 44 -9.69 -26.31 12.96
C GLN A 44 -9.55 -27.55 12.05
N THR A 45 -8.52 -27.59 11.20
CA THR A 45 -8.42 -28.59 10.12
C THR A 45 -7.27 -29.58 10.28
N GLY A 46 -6.29 -29.27 11.13
CA GLY A 46 -5.02 -29.99 11.22
C GLY A 46 -4.05 -29.71 10.07
N GLN A 47 -4.40 -28.85 9.11
CA GLN A 47 -3.59 -28.58 7.91
C GLN A 47 -2.94 -27.21 7.95
N GLY A 48 -1.64 -27.16 7.61
CA GLY A 48 -0.92 -25.90 7.38
C GLY A 48 -1.19 -25.33 5.99
N GLN A 49 -0.70 -24.11 5.75
CA GLN A 49 -0.81 -23.43 4.46
C GLN A 49 0.50 -22.73 4.11
N HIS A 50 0.81 -22.65 2.82
CA HIS A 50 1.88 -21.79 2.31
C HIS A 50 1.34 -20.38 2.09
N LEU A 51 1.97 -19.39 2.72
CA LEU A 51 1.61 -17.99 2.57
C LEU A 51 2.56 -17.31 1.58
N ASP A 52 2.06 -17.01 0.37
CA ASP A 52 2.76 -16.13 -0.57
C ASP A 52 2.43 -14.67 -0.22
N PHE A 53 3.45 -13.83 -0.13
CA PHE A 53 3.30 -12.47 0.36
C PHE A 53 4.17 -11.50 -0.43
N SER A 54 3.53 -10.45 -0.93
CA SER A 54 4.20 -9.36 -1.61
C SER A 54 4.18 -8.06 -0.81
N GLN A 55 5.36 -7.49 -0.58
CA GLN A 55 5.48 -6.12 -0.04
C GLN A 55 4.88 -5.09 -1.01
N LEU A 56 4.88 -5.38 -2.32
CA LEU A 56 4.24 -4.52 -3.31
C LEU A 56 2.73 -4.46 -3.07
N GLU A 57 2.07 -5.61 -2.93
CA GLU A 57 0.63 -5.70 -2.67
C GLU A 57 0.26 -5.03 -1.34
N ALA A 58 1.11 -5.19 -0.31
CA ALA A 58 0.97 -4.49 0.96
C ALA A 58 0.98 -2.96 0.81
N CYS A 59 1.90 -2.44 -0.01
CA CYS A 59 1.96 -1.01 -0.29
C CYS A 59 0.81 -0.54 -1.19
N THR A 60 0.30 -1.38 -2.09
CA THR A 60 -0.83 -1.03 -2.96
C THR A 60 -2.10 -0.80 -2.15
N LEU A 61 -2.34 -1.59 -1.10
CA LEU A 61 -3.49 -1.40 -0.20
C LEU A 61 -3.49 0.00 0.45
N TYR A 62 -2.31 0.51 0.79
CA TYR A 62 -2.16 1.87 1.33
C TYR A 62 -2.58 2.97 0.34
N LEU A 63 -2.49 2.72 -0.97
CA LEU A 63 -2.86 3.65 -2.03
C LEU A 63 -4.24 3.38 -2.64
N GLY A 64 -5.07 2.54 -2.01
CA GLY A 64 -6.26 1.93 -2.60
C GLY A 64 -7.12 2.84 -3.47
N ASP A 65 -7.53 4.01 -2.95
CA ASP A 65 -8.39 4.96 -3.68
C ASP A 65 -7.68 5.55 -4.90
N VAL A 66 -6.40 5.89 -4.75
CA VAL A 66 -5.58 6.49 -5.82
C VAL A 66 -5.33 5.47 -6.94
N VAL A 67 -5.03 4.21 -6.57
CA VAL A 67 -4.84 3.11 -7.52
C VAL A 67 -6.13 2.80 -8.25
N THR A 68 -7.25 2.75 -7.54
CA THR A 68 -8.58 2.49 -8.11
C THR A 68 -8.96 3.60 -9.09
N GLY A 69 -8.85 4.85 -8.66
CA GLY A 69 -9.14 6.03 -9.50
C GLY A 69 -8.28 6.07 -10.75
N SER A 70 -6.96 5.85 -10.63
CA SER A 70 -6.05 5.82 -11.77
C SER A 70 -6.37 4.67 -12.74
N THR A 71 -6.71 3.48 -12.23
CA THR A 71 -7.07 2.33 -13.06
C THR A 71 -8.37 2.55 -13.82
N LEU A 72 -9.36 3.20 -13.21
CA LEU A 72 -10.65 3.47 -13.85
C LEU A 72 -10.58 4.63 -14.85
N ALA A 73 -9.87 5.70 -14.52
CA ALA A 73 -9.79 6.90 -15.36
C ALA A 73 -8.66 6.85 -16.41
N GLY A 74 -7.66 5.99 -16.24
CA GLY A 74 -6.46 5.95 -17.07
C GLY A 74 -5.55 7.18 -16.88
N VAL A 75 -5.71 7.90 -15.77
CA VAL A 75 -5.00 9.16 -15.49
C VAL A 75 -3.99 8.96 -14.36
N ASP A 76 -2.79 9.51 -14.53
CA ASP A 76 -1.80 9.63 -13.45
C ASP A 76 -2.22 10.77 -12.51
N PRO A 77 -2.51 10.48 -11.23
CA PRO A 77 -2.95 11.49 -10.26
C PRO A 77 -1.84 12.48 -9.88
N GLY A 78 -0.56 12.15 -10.13
CA GLY A 78 0.57 13.02 -9.83
C GLY A 78 0.75 13.31 -8.34
N ARG A 79 1.63 14.27 -8.03
CA ARG A 79 1.93 14.74 -6.67
C ARG A 79 1.21 16.06 -6.40
N THR A 80 0.52 16.15 -5.26
CA THR A 80 -0.24 17.36 -4.88
C THR A 80 0.35 18.08 -3.66
N GLY A 81 1.48 17.60 -3.12
CA GLY A 81 2.01 18.09 -1.85
C GLY A 81 0.99 17.97 -0.72
N ASN A 82 0.87 19.01 0.09
CA ASN A 82 -0.01 19.04 1.26
C ASN A 82 -1.44 19.55 0.96
N ARG A 83 -1.82 19.69 -0.31
CA ARG A 83 -3.17 20.17 -0.69
C ARG A 83 -4.21 19.09 -0.41
N HIS A 84 -5.30 19.45 0.27
CA HIS A 84 -6.45 18.57 0.46
C HIS A 84 -7.33 18.55 -0.80
N ILE A 85 -7.78 17.38 -1.23
CA ILE A 85 -8.56 17.19 -2.48
C ILE A 85 -9.85 18.03 -2.47
N ALA A 86 -10.54 18.10 -1.34
CA ALA A 86 -11.82 18.80 -1.24
C ALA A 86 -11.72 20.30 -0.87
N HIS A 87 -10.58 20.75 -0.32
CA HIS A 87 -10.45 22.06 0.33
C HIS A 87 -9.13 22.74 -0.07
N GLY A 88 -8.93 22.94 -1.36
CA GLY A 88 -7.80 23.71 -1.86
C GLY A 88 -7.94 25.20 -1.54
N MET A 89 -7.06 25.72 -0.68
CA MET A 89 -6.49 27.06 -0.86
C MET A 89 -5.11 26.90 -1.51
#